data_AF-N6UGT7-F1
#
_entry.id   AF-N6UGT7-F1
#
_cell.length_a   1.000
_cell.length_b   1.000
_cell.length_c   1.000
_cell.angle_alpha   90.00
_cell.angle_beta   90.00
_cell.angle_gamma   90.00
#
_symmetry.space_group_name_H-M   'P 1'
#
loop_
_entity.id
_entity.type
_entity.pdbx_description
1 polymer ?
#
loop_
_entity_poly.entity_id
_entity_poly.type
_entity_poly.pdbx_seq_one_letter_code
_entity_poly.pdbx_strand_id
1 'polypeptide(L)'
;MVLGNKILKSKALTLMPFNGCSDLDEAQGSVLALGLIAIIERGDCMFVDKVRRAQKFGAIAAIVVDNVPGSSSENSPLFSMSGDGTDDVKIPSVFMFSVDAQKLLKALRLNPLTEITLKEVDDVNRLETEESMFYKLKVMVVEV
;
A
#
# COMPACT_ATOMS: atom_id res chain seq x y z
N MET A 1 -3.36 0.65 -12.84
CA MET A 1 -4.53 1.56 -12.96
C MET A 1 -4.30 2.76 -12.05
N VAL A 2 -4.16 3.92 -12.66
CA VAL A 2 -3.86 5.22 -12.05
C VAL A 2 -5.11 5.74 -11.32
N LEU A 3 -4.95 6.37 -10.15
CA LEU A 3 -6.08 6.82 -9.30
C LEU A 3 -6.87 7.96 -9.95
N GLY A 4 -6.33 8.67 -10.95
CA GLY A 4 -7.06 9.59 -11.83
C GLY A 4 -7.89 10.59 -11.04
N ASN A 5 -7.25 11.53 -10.34
CA ASN A 5 -7.89 12.51 -9.46
C ASN A 5 -8.82 11.96 -8.35
N LYS A 6 -8.90 10.63 -8.18
CA LYS A 6 -9.73 10.03 -7.13
C LYS A 6 -8.96 10.00 -5.82
N ILE A 7 -9.62 10.52 -4.80
CA ILE A 7 -9.21 10.37 -3.41
C ILE A 7 -9.91 9.12 -2.88
N LEU A 8 -9.14 8.13 -2.44
CA LEU A 8 -9.65 6.93 -1.81
C LEU A 8 -9.46 7.06 -0.31
N LYS A 9 -10.55 7.00 0.45
CA LYS A 9 -10.54 7.04 1.92
C LYS A 9 -11.13 5.76 2.47
N SER A 10 -10.36 5.04 3.26
CA SER A 10 -10.87 3.88 4.00
C SER A 10 -9.94 3.49 5.13
N LYS A 11 -10.43 2.65 6.04
CA LYS A 11 -9.61 1.99 7.05
C LYS A 11 -8.67 0.98 6.39
N ALA A 12 -7.62 0.61 7.11
CA ALA A 12 -6.64 -0.34 6.62
C ALA A 12 -6.44 -1.50 7.58
N LEU A 13 -5.98 -2.62 7.01
CA LEU A 13 -5.66 -3.83 7.77
C LEU A 13 -4.41 -4.48 7.19
N THR A 14 -3.71 -5.23 8.02
CA THR A 14 -2.61 -6.10 7.58
C THR A 14 -3.17 -7.48 7.24
N LEU A 15 -2.76 -8.04 6.09
CA LEU A 15 -3.16 -9.40 5.70
C LEU A 15 -2.40 -10.47 6.50
N MET A 16 -2.96 -11.70 6.57
CA MET A 16 -2.27 -12.88 7.06
C MET A 16 -2.24 -14.01 6.00
N PRO A 17 -1.05 -14.46 5.56
CA PRO A 17 0.27 -13.97 5.97
C PRO A 17 0.55 -12.54 5.50
N PHE A 18 1.41 -11.83 6.23
CA PHE A 18 1.69 -10.42 5.97
C PHE A 18 2.33 -10.17 4.59
N ASN A 19 3.07 -11.14 4.06
CA ASN A 19 3.63 -11.07 2.72
C ASN A 19 2.60 -11.32 1.60
N GLY A 20 1.38 -11.80 1.90
CA GLY A 20 0.34 -12.06 0.90
C GLY A 20 0.72 -13.07 -0.20
N CYS A 21 1.69 -13.95 0.04
CA CYS A 21 2.20 -14.88 -0.99
C CYS A 21 1.61 -16.29 -0.92
N SER A 22 0.84 -16.64 0.12
CA SER A 22 -0.02 -17.83 0.16
C SER A 22 -1.49 -17.43 0.04
N ASP A 23 -2.37 -18.43 -0.05
CA ASP A 23 -3.81 -18.15 0.02
C ASP A 23 -4.11 -17.42 1.33
N LEU A 24 -4.90 -16.36 1.20
CA LEU A 24 -5.46 -15.64 2.32
C LEU A 24 -6.68 -16.45 2.77
N ASP A 25 -6.70 -16.85 4.04
CA ASP A 25 -7.79 -17.63 4.60
C ASP A 25 -8.27 -16.95 5.88
N GLU A 26 -9.59 -16.78 6.01
CA GLU A 26 -10.22 -16.28 7.24
C GLU A 26 -9.83 -17.13 8.46
N ALA A 27 -9.65 -18.44 8.24
CA ALA A 27 -9.21 -19.37 9.28
C ALA A 27 -7.80 -19.07 9.82
N GLN A 28 -6.96 -18.37 9.06
CA GLN A 28 -5.60 -17.98 9.46
C GLN A 28 -5.53 -16.57 10.06
N GLY A 29 -6.68 -15.96 10.38
CA GLY A 29 -6.75 -14.63 10.99
C GLY A 29 -6.81 -13.48 9.97
N SER A 30 -6.96 -13.77 8.67
CA SER A 30 -7.26 -12.74 7.68
C SER A 30 -8.72 -12.32 7.77
N VAL A 31 -9.00 -11.15 8.34
CA VAL A 31 -10.33 -10.55 8.24
C VAL A 31 -10.58 -10.15 6.79
N LEU A 32 -11.81 -10.38 6.29
CA LEU A 32 -12.24 -9.89 4.97
C LEU A 32 -11.81 -8.44 4.79
N ALA A 33 -11.04 -8.17 3.72
CA ALA A 33 -10.58 -6.83 3.39
C ALA A 33 -11.65 -6.02 2.65
N LEU A 34 -12.91 -6.46 2.70
CA LEU A 34 -14.05 -5.85 2.01
C LEU A 34 -14.15 -4.36 2.30
N GLY A 35 -13.86 -3.55 1.28
CA GLY A 35 -13.93 -2.09 1.40
C GLY A 35 -12.73 -1.46 2.12
N LEU A 36 -11.70 -2.23 2.46
CA LEU A 36 -10.54 -1.80 3.24
C LEU A 36 -9.28 -1.71 2.38
N ILE A 37 -8.29 -0.98 2.89
CA ILE A 37 -6.96 -0.90 2.29
C ILE A 37 -6.09 -2.01 2.88
N ALA A 38 -5.59 -2.91 2.04
CA ALA A 38 -4.71 -3.99 2.47
C ALA A 38 -3.26 -3.50 2.61
N ILE A 39 -2.62 -3.78 3.74
CA ILE A 39 -1.19 -3.54 3.97
C ILE A 39 -0.46 -4.88 3.89
N ILE A 40 0.54 -4.95 3.02
CA ILE A 40 1.24 -6.18 2.63
C ILE A 40 2.74 -5.93 2.62
N GLU A 41 3.53 -6.91 3.04
CA GLU A 41 4.99 -6.83 2.98
C GLU A 41 5.54 -7.26 1.62
N ARG A 42 6.60 -6.59 1.18
CA ARG A 42 7.42 -6.96 0.04
C ARG A 42 8.26 -8.21 0.34
N GLY A 43 8.45 -9.06 -0.67
CA GLY A 43 9.26 -10.28 -0.56
C GLY A 43 8.52 -11.51 -1.07
N ASP A 44 9.23 -12.62 -1.25
CA ASP A 44 8.75 -13.99 -1.57
C ASP A 44 7.97 -14.22 -2.88
N CYS A 45 7.20 -13.26 -3.36
CA CYS A 45 6.43 -13.33 -4.60
C CYS A 45 6.32 -11.96 -5.28
N MET A 46 5.80 -11.94 -6.51
CA MET A 46 5.69 -10.72 -7.31
C MET A 46 4.72 -9.72 -6.69
N PHE A 47 4.92 -8.44 -6.98
CA PHE A 47 4.03 -7.38 -6.51
C PHE A 47 2.60 -7.57 -7.00
N VAL A 48 2.44 -7.88 -8.29
CA VAL A 48 1.12 -8.11 -8.90
C VAL A 48 0.34 -9.23 -8.20
N ASP A 49 1.01 -10.32 -7.81
CA ASP A 49 0.36 -11.45 -7.10
C ASP A 49 -0.23 -11.04 -5.76
N LYS A 50 0.50 -10.20 -5.01
CA LYS A 50 0.06 -9.68 -3.71
C LYS A 50 -1.19 -8.85 -3.86
N VAL A 51 -1.18 -7.91 -4.81
CA VAL A 51 -2.31 -7.00 -5.06
C VAL A 51 -3.51 -7.78 -5.60
N ARG A 52 -3.29 -8.74 -6.50
CA ARG A 52 -4.32 -9.64 -7.03
C ARG A 52 -5.02 -10.43 -5.93
N ARG A 53 -4.26 -10.96 -4.96
CA ARG A 53 -4.83 -11.68 -3.81
C ARG A 53 -5.59 -10.77 -2.87
N ALA A 54 -5.07 -9.57 -2.59
CA ALA A 54 -5.76 -8.57 -1.80
C ALA A 54 -7.11 -8.17 -2.44
N GLN A 55 -7.11 -7.96 -3.76
CA GLN A 55 -8.33 -7.69 -4.54
C GLN A 55 -9.33 -8.84 -4.42
N LYS A 56 -8.88 -10.10 -4.56
CA LYS A 56 -9.73 -11.28 -4.39
C LYS A 56 -10.37 -11.34 -3.00
N PHE A 57 -9.69 -10.82 -1.98
CA PHE A 57 -10.18 -10.71 -0.60
C PHE A 57 -11.02 -9.46 -0.32
N GLY A 58 -11.38 -8.70 -1.36
CA GLY A 58 -12.29 -7.55 -1.27
C GLY A 58 -11.62 -6.22 -0.94
N ALA A 59 -10.29 -6.16 -0.90
CA ALA A 59 -9.57 -4.91 -0.71
C ALA A 59 -9.92 -3.93 -1.83
N ILE A 60 -10.02 -2.64 -1.50
CA ILE A 60 -10.26 -1.57 -2.49
C ILE A 60 -8.98 -0.83 -2.87
N ALA A 61 -7.89 -1.05 -2.13
CA ALA A 61 -6.55 -0.61 -2.47
C ALA A 61 -5.51 -1.47 -1.74
N ALA A 62 -4.25 -1.41 -2.17
CA ALA A 62 -3.14 -2.08 -1.51
C ALA A 62 -1.97 -1.12 -1.23
N ILE A 63 -1.35 -1.27 -0.06
CA ILE A 63 -0.09 -0.63 0.31
C ILE A 63 0.92 -1.74 0.48
N VAL A 64 1.94 -1.77 -0.38
CA VAL A 64 3.05 -2.71 -0.25
C VAL A 64 4.22 -2.04 0.45
N VAL A 65 4.59 -2.58 1.59
CA VAL A 65 5.62 -2.08 2.49
C VAL A 65 6.94 -2.79 2.21
N ASP A 66 8.02 -2.04 2.11
CA ASP A 66 9.35 -2.59 1.96
C ASP A 66 9.78 -3.44 3.18
N ASN A 67 10.48 -4.54 2.92
CA ASN A 67 11.01 -5.41 3.97
C ASN A 67 12.46 -5.08 4.36
N VAL A 68 13.12 -4.13 3.67
CA VAL A 68 14.48 -3.70 3.99
C VAL A 68 14.44 -2.76 5.20
N PRO A 69 14.99 -3.14 6.37
CA PRO A 69 14.93 -2.30 7.56
C PRO A 69 15.69 -0.99 7.35
N GLY A 70 15.07 0.13 7.71
CA GLY A 70 15.69 1.46 7.58
C GLY A 70 15.60 2.07 6.18
N SER A 71 14.96 1.39 5.23
CA SER A 71 14.66 1.98 3.94
C SER A 71 13.69 3.17 4.08
N SER A 72 13.95 4.21 3.31
CA SER A 72 13.20 5.46 3.31
C SER A 72 13.30 6.14 1.96
N SER A 73 12.40 7.10 1.71
CA SER A 73 12.41 7.90 0.48
C SER A 73 13.65 8.79 0.29
N GLU A 74 14.50 8.91 1.32
CA GLU A 74 15.72 9.72 1.32
C GLU A 74 16.98 8.90 1.03
N ASN A 75 17.00 7.63 1.45
CA ASN A 75 18.20 6.80 1.45
C ASN A 75 18.11 5.57 0.55
N SER A 76 16.93 5.27 -0.01
CA SER A 76 16.69 4.05 -0.78
C SER A 76 16.23 4.39 -2.20
N PRO A 77 16.78 3.71 -3.23
CA PRO A 77 16.36 3.92 -4.60
C PRO A 77 14.92 3.44 -4.77
N LEU A 78 14.19 4.13 -5.64
CA LEU A 78 12.91 3.67 -6.13
C LEU A 78 13.13 2.48 -7.07
N PHE A 79 12.22 1.53 -7.06
CA PHE A 79 12.28 0.35 -7.90
C PHE A 79 10.96 0.14 -8.64
N SER A 80 11.05 -0.45 -9.83
CA SER A 80 9.88 -0.80 -10.61
C SER A 80 9.16 -1.99 -9.96
N MET A 81 7.85 -1.84 -9.74
CA MET A 81 7.01 -2.92 -9.23
C MET A 81 6.75 -3.91 -10.36
N SER A 82 7.26 -5.13 -10.23
CA SER A 82 7.15 -6.13 -11.30
C SER A 82 5.72 -6.60 -11.51
N GLY A 83 5.23 -6.46 -12.75
CA GLY A 83 4.04 -7.13 -13.26
C GLY A 83 4.39 -8.42 -13.99
N ASP A 84 3.38 -9.25 -14.24
CA ASP A 84 3.48 -10.51 -15.00
C ASP A 84 2.95 -10.39 -16.44
N GLY A 85 2.62 -9.17 -16.87
CA GLY A 85 2.03 -8.89 -18.19
C GLY A 85 0.51 -9.09 -18.26
N THR A 86 -0.15 -9.46 -17.16
CA THR A 86 -1.61 -9.59 -17.07
C THR A 86 -2.24 -8.34 -16.45
N ASP A 87 -3.30 -7.82 -17.06
CA ASP A 87 -4.05 -6.67 -16.56
C ASP A 87 -5.37 -7.09 -15.88
N ASP A 88 -5.26 -7.88 -14.80
CA ASP A 88 -6.40 -8.33 -13.99
C ASP A 88 -6.49 -7.63 -12.61
N VAL A 89 -5.45 -6.87 -12.24
CA VAL A 89 -5.45 -6.01 -11.05
C VAL A 89 -6.12 -4.67 -11.37
N LYS A 90 -7.25 -4.42 -10.71
CA LYS A 90 -8.10 -3.23 -10.89
C LYS A 90 -8.11 -2.29 -9.68
N ILE A 91 -7.61 -2.75 -8.53
CA ILE A 91 -7.47 -1.89 -7.36
C ILE A 91 -6.18 -1.06 -7.44
N PRO A 92 -6.20 0.20 -6.98
CA PRO A 92 -4.98 0.99 -6.87
C PRO A 92 -4.03 0.39 -5.84
N SER A 93 -2.74 0.50 -6.12
CA SER A 93 -1.69 0.00 -5.25
C SER A 93 -0.53 0.98 -5.16
N VAL A 94 0.01 1.17 -3.96
CA VAL A 94 1.13 2.09 -3.70
C VAL A 94 2.25 1.36 -2.98
N PHE A 95 3.48 1.78 -3.21
CA PHE A 95 4.65 1.29 -2.50
C PHE A 95 5.05 2.25 -1.37
N MET A 96 5.49 1.71 -0.24
CA MET A 96 5.92 2.49 0.93
C MET A 96 7.20 1.90 1.54
N PHE A 97 8.17 2.76 1.85
CA PHE A 97 9.40 2.33 2.52
C PHE A 97 9.18 1.96 3.98
N SER A 98 10.08 1.16 4.54
CA SER A 98 9.91 0.56 5.87
C SER A 98 9.80 1.60 6.99
N VAL A 99 10.61 2.66 6.95
CA VAL A 99 10.60 3.72 7.99
C VAL A 99 9.26 4.45 8.04
N ASP A 100 8.66 4.75 6.89
CA ASP A 100 7.39 5.46 6.82
C ASP A 100 6.22 4.53 7.13
N ALA A 101 6.30 3.29 6.66
CA ALA A 101 5.32 2.25 6.99
C ALA A 101 5.29 1.94 8.49
N GLN A 102 6.42 1.96 9.20
CA GLN A 102 6.45 1.77 10.65
C GLN A 102 5.65 2.83 11.39
N LYS A 103 5.68 4.09 10.93
CA LYS A 103 4.86 5.16 11.52
C LYS A 103 3.37 4.87 11.32
N LEU A 104 3.00 4.47 10.10
CA LEU A 104 1.62 4.11 9.77
C LEU A 104 1.12 2.92 10.60
N LEU A 105 1.90 1.83 10.65
CA LEU A 105 1.57 0.64 11.42
C LEU A 105 1.47 0.94 12.92
N LYS A 106 2.33 1.80 13.45
CA LYS A 106 2.23 2.26 14.85
C LYS A 106 0.95 3.05 15.09
N ALA A 107 0.55 3.92 14.16
CA ALA A 107 -0.72 4.65 14.25
C ALA A 107 -1.93 3.71 14.24
N LEU A 108 -1.94 2.70 13.35
CA LEU A 108 -3.00 1.69 13.29
C LEU A 108 -3.06 0.81 14.54
N ARG A 109 -1.92 0.48 15.16
CA ARG A 109 -1.89 -0.26 16.43
C ARG A 109 -2.49 0.55 17.58
N LEU A 110 -2.28 1.86 17.60
CA LEU A 110 -2.83 2.75 18.63
C LEU A 110 -4.32 3.02 18.38
N ASN A 111 -4.71 3.19 17.12
CA ASN A 111 -6.10 3.42 16.72
C ASN A 111 -6.42 2.61 15.45
N PRO A 112 -7.00 1.40 15.59
CA PRO A 112 -7.39 0.55 14.46
C PRO A 112 -8.47 1.16 13.57
N LEU A 113 -9.16 2.22 14.02
CA LEU A 113 -10.19 2.92 13.26
C LEU A 113 -9.64 4.08 12.44
N THR A 114 -8.31 4.29 12.43
CA THR A 114 -7.66 5.34 11.65
C THR A 114 -8.01 5.19 10.16
N GLU A 115 -8.58 6.24 9.58
CA GLU A 115 -8.86 6.30 8.16
C GLU A 115 -7.60 6.73 7.41
N ILE A 116 -7.24 5.97 6.37
CA ILE A 116 -6.15 6.30 5.46
C ILE A 116 -6.73 6.93 4.21
N THR A 117 -6.09 8.02 3.76
CA THR A 117 -6.40 8.64 2.48
C THR A 117 -5.26 8.35 1.49
N LEU A 118 -5.59 7.69 0.38
CA LEU A 118 -4.74 7.58 -0.79
C LEU A 118 -5.17 8.61 -1.81
N LYS A 119 -4.22 9.44 -2.24
CA LYS A 119 -4.44 10.47 -3.25
C LYS A 119 -3.26 10.47 -4.20
N GLU A 120 -3.57 10.54 -5.48
CA GLU A 120 -2.61 10.86 -6.52
C GLU A 120 -2.35 12.37 -6.55
N VAL A 121 -1.08 12.75 -6.67
CA VAL A 121 -0.67 14.14 -6.69
C VAL A 121 -0.05 14.41 -8.07
N ASP A 122 -0.79 15.13 -8.92
CA ASP A 122 -0.39 15.41 -10.30
C ASP A 122 0.82 16.34 -10.41
N ASP A 123 1.04 17.19 -9.40
CA ASP A 123 2.12 18.17 -9.35
C ASP A 123 2.97 17.99 -8.09
N VAL A 124 4.12 17.33 -8.23
CA VAL A 124 5.11 17.16 -7.15
C VAL A 124 5.58 18.51 -6.58
N ASN A 125 5.56 19.58 -7.39
CA ASN A 125 5.94 20.94 -7.00
C ASN A 125 4.94 21.65 -6.07
N ARG A 126 3.69 21.19 -5.98
CA ARG A 126 2.64 21.88 -5.24
C ARG A 126 2.54 21.46 -3.76
N LEU A 127 3.36 20.50 -3.36
CA LEU A 127 3.39 19.98 -2.00
C LEU A 127 4.18 20.89 -1.04
N GLU A 128 5.06 21.77 -1.54
CA GLU A 128 6.01 22.51 -0.70
C GLU A 128 5.40 23.56 0.26
N THR A 129 4.11 23.86 0.19
CA THR A 129 3.56 25.04 0.89
C THR A 129 2.70 24.79 2.13
N GLU A 130 2.15 23.60 2.41
CA GLU A 130 1.33 23.41 3.63
C GLU A 130 1.54 22.04 4.32
N GLU A 131 2.09 22.12 5.54
CA GLU A 131 2.12 21.15 6.66
C GLU A 131 3.18 20.02 6.66
N SER A 132 4.37 20.43 7.12
CA SER A 132 5.65 19.72 7.39
C SER A 132 5.63 18.48 8.31
N MET A 133 4.54 17.71 8.40
CA MET A 133 4.54 16.42 9.14
C MET A 133 4.00 15.23 8.33
N PHE A 134 3.23 15.48 7.27
CA PHE A 134 2.69 14.44 6.38
C PHE A 134 3.55 14.16 5.13
N TYR A 135 4.63 14.94 4.91
CA TYR A 135 5.39 14.97 3.65
C TYR A 135 6.21 13.72 3.30
N LYS A 136 6.45 12.78 4.23
CA LYS A 136 7.31 11.61 3.94
C LYS A 136 6.60 10.43 3.28
N LEU A 137 5.33 10.58 2.91
CA LEU A 137 4.63 9.58 2.13
C LEU A 137 4.65 9.95 0.64
N LYS A 138 5.84 9.77 0.01
CA LYS A 138 5.95 9.77 -1.46
C LYS A 138 5.12 8.62 -2.00
N VAL A 139 3.91 8.92 -2.46
CA VAL A 139 3.06 7.96 -3.16
C VAL A 139 3.63 7.78 -4.57
N MET A 140 4.20 6.61 -4.84
CA MET A 140 4.52 6.20 -6.21
C MET A 140 3.30 5.53 -6.82
N VAL A 141 2.72 6.19 -7.81
CA VAL A 141 1.67 5.64 -8.68
C VAL A 141 2.36 4.91 -9.83
N VAL A 142 1.95 3.67 -10.11
CA VAL A 142 2.44 2.87 -11.24
C VAL A 142 1.49 3.05 -12.43
N GLU A 143 2.02 3.60 -13.51
CA GLU A 143 1.42 3.49 -14.85
C GLU A 143 1.78 2.12 -15.44
N VAL A 144 0.78 1.45 -16.04
CA VAL A 144 0.97 0.34 -16.98
C VAL A 144 0.79 0.91 -18.37
#